data_AF-X1R226-F1
#
_entry.id   AF-X1R226-F1
#
_cell.length_a   1.000
_cell.length_b   1.000
_cell.length_c   1.000
_cell.angle_alpha   90.00
_cell.angle_beta   90.00
_cell.angle_gamma   90.00
#
_symmetry.space_group_name_H-M   'P 1'
#
loop_
_entity.id
_entity.type
_entity.pdbx_description
1 polymer ?
#
loop_
_entity_poly.entity_id
_entity_poly.type
_entity_poly.pdbx_seq_one_letter_code
_entity_poly.pdbx_strand_id
1 'polypeptide(L)'
;RDDKFWVAQYFLGELGEEEQMIQELSRFLADMNFKSVVTYNGKAFDMPLLETRFILYRTPLILSELPHLDFLFPARNLWKHKYESCRLFYLAREVLMTGRDEDIPSAEIPWRYFQYLKTGNFELIEPILYHNAEDILSLLGVVIMGASIFASDLEDGEVDAMDFFGAGKVLEKVG
;
A
#
# COMPACT_ATOMS: atom_id res chain seq x y z
N ARG A 1 17.23 -1.01 -16.33
CA ARG A 1 16.59 -0.30 -15.21
C ARG A 1 17.47 -0.59 -14.01
N ASP A 2 18.03 0.42 -13.34
CA ASP A 2 18.78 0.22 -12.10
C ASP A 2 17.90 -0.50 -11.07
N ASP A 3 18.48 -1.39 -10.25
CA ASP A 3 17.81 -2.09 -9.15
C ASP A 3 17.43 -1.12 -8.01
N LYS A 4 16.51 -0.20 -8.30
CA LYS A 4 16.04 0.84 -7.41
C LYS A 4 14.52 0.82 -7.32
N PHE A 5 14.03 1.01 -6.11
CA PHE A 5 12.61 1.26 -5.86
C PHE A 5 12.31 2.74 -6.06
N TRP A 6 11.21 3.05 -6.77
CA TRP A 6 10.80 4.41 -7.07
C TRP A 6 9.41 4.66 -6.50
N VAL A 7 9.26 5.77 -5.80
CA VAL A 7 7.96 6.27 -5.33
C VAL A 7 7.57 7.46 -6.19
N ALA A 8 6.38 7.40 -6.76
CA ALA A 8 5.75 8.51 -7.46
C ALA A 8 4.41 8.82 -6.79
N GLN A 9 4.21 10.10 -6.43
CA GLN A 9 2.99 10.55 -5.76
C GLN A 9 2.28 11.57 -6.64
N TYR A 10 1.02 11.31 -6.93
CA TYR A 10 0.12 12.23 -7.62
C TYR A 10 -0.76 12.91 -6.57
N PHE A 11 -0.68 14.24 -6.47
CA PHE A 11 -1.38 15.02 -5.45
C PHE A 11 -2.34 16.02 -6.09
N LEU A 12 -3.60 15.99 -5.65
CA LEU A 12 -4.67 16.81 -6.23
C LEU A 12 -4.69 18.14 -5.49
N GLY A 13 -3.90 19.10 -5.96
CA GLY A 13 -3.81 20.42 -5.36
C GLY A 13 -5.11 21.22 -5.50
N GLU A 14 -5.79 21.05 -6.64
CA GLU A 14 -7.04 21.71 -6.95
C GLU A 14 -8.08 20.71 -7.47
N LEU A 15 -9.32 20.78 -6.97
CA LEU A 15 -10.36 19.83 -7.36
C LEU A 15 -10.70 19.88 -8.87
N GLY A 16 -10.46 21.03 -9.52
CA GLY A 16 -10.68 21.19 -10.96
C GLY A 16 -9.67 20.45 -11.84
N GLU A 17 -8.55 20.02 -11.27
CA GLU A 17 -7.47 19.33 -12.00
C GLU A 17 -7.60 17.80 -11.97
N GLU A 18 -8.68 17.26 -11.39
CA GLU A 18 -8.83 15.80 -11.22
C GLU A 18 -8.84 15.08 -12.58
N GLU A 19 -9.49 15.63 -13.62
CA GLU A 19 -9.45 15.06 -14.97
C GLU A 19 -8.03 14.99 -15.52
N GLN A 20 -7.26 16.08 -15.39
CA GLN A 20 -5.88 16.14 -15.86
C GLN A 20 -5.01 15.12 -15.14
N MET A 21 -5.13 15.03 -13.81
CA MET A 21 -4.43 14.04 -13.02
C MET A 21 -4.76 12.61 -13.47
N ILE A 22 -6.03 12.29 -13.70
CA ILE A 22 -6.44 10.95 -14.15
C ILE A 22 -5.84 10.62 -15.51
N GLN A 23 -5.79 11.59 -16.43
CA GLN A 23 -5.13 11.42 -17.72
C GLN A 23 -3.61 11.20 -17.58
N GLU A 24 -2.95 11.96 -16.71
CA GLU A 24 -1.52 11.81 -16.44
C GLU A 24 -1.19 10.45 -15.81
N LEU A 25 -1.99 10.04 -14.82
CA LEU A 25 -1.87 8.72 -14.19
C LEU A 25 -2.11 7.61 -15.21
N SER A 26 -3.13 7.73 -16.07
CA SER A 26 -3.40 6.75 -17.13
C SER A 26 -2.20 6.58 -18.09
N ARG A 27 -1.59 7.69 -18.53
CA ARG A 27 -0.38 7.66 -19.37
C ARG A 27 0.79 7.01 -18.65
N PHE A 28 1.06 7.41 -17.40
CA PHE A 28 2.12 6.82 -16.59
C PHE A 28 1.96 5.30 -16.44
N LEU A 29 0.76 4.84 -16.12
CA LEU A 29 0.46 3.42 -15.96
C LEU A 29 0.69 2.65 -17.27
N ALA A 30 0.27 3.21 -18.40
CA ALA A 30 0.49 2.62 -19.73
C ALA A 30 1.97 2.56 -20.10
N ASP A 31 2.71 3.64 -19.89
CA ASP A 31 4.14 3.75 -20.22
C ASP A 31 5.00 2.80 -19.36
N MET A 32 4.63 2.61 -18.09
CA MET A 32 5.37 1.72 -17.20
C MET A 32 5.12 0.24 -17.48
N ASN A 33 4.00 -0.11 -18.11
CA ASN A 33 3.63 -1.47 -18.51
C ASN A 33 3.75 -2.48 -17.34
N PHE A 34 3.17 -2.11 -16.19
CA PHE A 34 3.17 -2.93 -14.98
C PHE A 34 2.56 -4.32 -15.23
N LYS A 35 3.04 -5.33 -14.50
CA LYS A 35 2.60 -6.73 -14.65
C LYS A 35 1.72 -7.23 -13.52
N SER A 36 1.64 -6.47 -12.45
CA SER A 36 0.87 -6.81 -11.26
C SER A 36 0.63 -5.56 -10.43
N VAL A 37 -0.37 -5.64 -9.56
CA VAL A 37 -0.68 -4.63 -8.55
C VAL A 37 -0.50 -5.24 -7.17
N VAL A 38 0.11 -4.50 -6.26
CA VAL A 38 0.23 -4.88 -4.84
C VAL A 38 -0.37 -3.76 -4.01
N THR A 39 -1.28 -4.08 -3.10
CA THR A 39 -1.89 -3.13 -2.17
C THR A 39 -2.01 -3.71 -0.77
N TYR A 40 -2.37 -2.88 0.20
CA TYR A 40 -2.77 -3.31 1.54
C TYR A 40 -4.22 -2.87 1.80
N ASN A 41 -5.17 -3.81 1.80
CA ASN A 41 -6.62 -3.53 1.87
C ASN A 41 -7.18 -2.80 0.64
N GLY A 42 -6.44 -2.73 -0.47
CA GLY A 42 -6.87 -1.96 -1.64
C GLY A 42 -8.03 -2.59 -2.43
N LYS A 43 -8.32 -3.89 -2.28
CA LYS A 43 -9.54 -4.49 -2.90
C LYS A 43 -10.82 -3.89 -2.34
N ALA A 44 -10.82 -3.52 -1.06
CA ALA A 44 -11.99 -2.96 -0.40
C ALA A 44 -12.01 -1.42 -0.39
N PHE A 45 -10.90 -0.77 -0.78
CA PHE A 45 -10.74 0.67 -0.62
C PHE A 45 -10.19 1.36 -1.89
N ASP A 46 -8.89 1.24 -2.15
CA ASP A 46 -8.21 2.03 -3.20
C ASP A 46 -8.71 1.69 -4.61
N MET A 47 -8.84 0.40 -4.95
CA MET A 47 -9.19 -0.04 -6.30
C MET A 47 -10.61 0.40 -6.70
N PRO A 48 -11.66 0.18 -5.87
CA PRO A 48 -13.00 0.70 -6.18
C PRO A 48 -13.05 2.23 -6.33
N LEU A 49 -12.27 2.96 -5.52
CA LEU A 49 -12.19 4.41 -5.59
C LEU A 49 -11.56 4.85 -6.93
N LEU A 50 -10.39 4.31 -7.27
CA LEU A 50 -9.72 4.60 -8.54
C LEU A 50 -10.60 4.24 -9.73
N GLU A 51 -11.21 3.06 -9.73
CA GLU A 51 -12.11 2.63 -10.80
C GLU A 51 -13.26 3.62 -11.00
N THR A 52 -13.89 4.05 -9.91
CA THR A 52 -14.96 5.07 -9.96
C THR A 52 -14.44 6.38 -10.59
N ARG A 53 -13.27 6.87 -10.19
CA ARG A 53 -12.70 8.11 -10.75
C ARG A 53 -12.38 7.98 -12.24
N PHE A 54 -11.76 6.88 -12.64
CA PHE A 54 -11.43 6.61 -14.04
C PHE A 54 -12.70 6.50 -14.91
N ILE A 55 -13.75 5.84 -14.42
CA ILE A 55 -15.06 5.77 -15.09
C ILE A 55 -15.67 7.17 -15.28
N LEU A 56 -15.65 8.02 -14.25
CA LEU A 56 -16.19 9.39 -14.32
C LEU A 56 -15.54 10.20 -15.45
N TYR A 57 -14.23 10.04 -15.65
CA TYR A 57 -13.48 10.69 -16.73
C TYR A 57 -13.34 9.84 -18.00
N ARG A 58 -14.18 8.80 -18.16
CA ARG A 58 -14.22 7.93 -19.35
C ARG A 58 -12.86 7.38 -19.78
N THR A 59 -11.99 7.13 -18.81
CA THR A 59 -10.62 6.65 -19.03
C THR A 59 -10.53 5.22 -18.51
N PRO A 60 -9.96 4.26 -19.26
CA PRO A 60 -9.82 2.89 -18.79
C PRO A 60 -8.76 2.80 -17.68
N LEU A 61 -9.08 2.08 -16.59
CA LEU A 61 -8.13 1.76 -15.53
C LEU A 61 -7.45 0.43 -15.83
N ILE A 62 -6.24 0.47 -16.42
CA ILE A 62 -5.50 -0.75 -16.79
C ILE A 62 -5.14 -1.63 -15.58
N LEU A 63 -5.08 -1.06 -14.38
CA LEU A 63 -4.76 -1.81 -13.15
C LEU A 63 -5.79 -2.89 -12.83
N SER A 64 -7.05 -2.69 -13.22
CA SER A 64 -8.14 -3.64 -12.97
C SER A 64 -7.99 -4.95 -13.75
N GLU A 65 -7.16 -4.97 -14.80
CA GLU A 65 -6.90 -6.16 -15.62
C GLU A 65 -5.66 -6.95 -15.15
N LEU A 66 -4.89 -6.39 -14.22
CA LEU A 66 -3.64 -6.99 -13.76
C LEU A 66 -3.89 -7.97 -12.59
N PRO A 67 -3.04 -9.00 -12.46
CA PRO A 67 -2.96 -9.79 -11.23
C PRO A 67 -2.78 -8.89 -10.01
N HIS A 68 -3.68 -9.02 -9.03
CA HIS A 68 -3.73 -8.15 -7.85
C HIS A 68 -3.49 -8.92 -6.55
N LEU A 69 -2.35 -8.66 -5.93
CA LEU A 69 -2.03 -9.07 -4.57
C LEU A 69 -2.47 -8.00 -3.58
N ASP A 70 -3.60 -8.22 -2.93
CA ASP A 70 -3.95 -7.46 -1.72
C ASP A 70 -3.37 -8.19 -0.52
N PHE A 71 -2.31 -7.61 0.07
CA PHE A 71 -1.49 -8.26 1.07
C PHE A 71 -2.14 -8.32 2.45
N LEU A 72 -3.24 -7.61 2.69
CA LEU A 72 -3.96 -7.71 3.97
C LEU A 72 -4.44 -9.15 4.24
N PHE A 73 -4.89 -9.87 3.21
CA PHE A 73 -5.42 -11.23 3.36
C PHE A 73 -4.31 -12.25 3.69
N PRO A 74 -3.19 -12.31 2.93
CA PRO A 74 -2.01 -13.08 3.34
C PRO A 74 -1.51 -12.70 4.73
N ALA A 75 -1.35 -11.40 5.02
CA ALA A 75 -0.85 -10.93 6.32
C ALA A 75 -1.69 -11.42 7.49
N ARG A 76 -3.04 -11.44 7.35
CA ARG A 76 -3.93 -11.99 8.38
C ARG A 76 -3.78 -13.49 8.56
N ASN A 77 -3.55 -14.25 7.50
CA ASN A 77 -3.31 -15.69 7.63
C ASN A 77 -1.94 -15.96 8.28
N LEU A 78 -0.93 -15.17 7.93
CA LEU A 78 0.44 -15.31 8.43
C LEU A 78 0.58 -14.89 9.89
N TRP A 79 -0.06 -13.79 10.31
CA TRP A 79 0.32 -13.15 11.57
C TRP A 79 -0.81 -12.82 12.53
N LYS A 80 -2.09 -13.07 12.20
CA LYS A 80 -3.20 -12.76 13.14
C LYS A 80 -3.12 -13.53 14.46
N HIS A 81 -2.48 -14.70 14.48
CA HIS A 81 -2.24 -15.46 15.71
C HIS A 81 -0.98 -15.02 16.47
N LYS A 82 -0.10 -14.26 15.82
CA LYS A 82 1.19 -13.81 16.38
C LYS A 82 1.11 -12.39 16.94
N TYR A 83 0.40 -11.50 16.25
CA TYR A 83 0.30 -10.08 16.57
C TYR A 83 -1.12 -9.65 16.92
N GLU A 84 -1.25 -8.59 17.73
CA GLU A 84 -2.56 -8.08 18.16
C GLU A 84 -3.33 -7.39 17.03
N SER A 85 -2.62 -6.93 16.00
CA SER A 85 -3.16 -6.17 14.87
C SER A 85 -2.47 -6.55 13.57
N CYS A 86 -3.24 -6.58 12.48
CA CYS A 86 -2.74 -6.68 11.12
C CYS A 86 -2.97 -5.36 10.36
N ARG A 87 -2.85 -4.21 11.03
CA ARG A 87 -2.74 -2.92 10.33
C ARG A 87 -1.33 -2.80 9.76
N LEU A 88 -1.17 -2.17 8.61
CA LEU A 88 0.12 -2.08 7.93
C LEU A 88 1.19 -1.46 8.83
N PHE A 89 0.89 -0.30 9.44
CA PHE A 89 1.78 0.35 10.41
C PHE A 89 2.23 -0.60 11.55
N TYR A 90 1.29 -1.35 12.11
CA TYR A 90 1.58 -2.28 13.19
C TYR A 90 2.50 -3.41 12.73
N LEU A 91 2.20 -4.03 11.59
CA LEU A 91 3.04 -5.09 11.05
C LEU A 91 4.41 -4.57 10.62
N ALA A 92 4.51 -3.38 10.04
CA ALA A 92 5.79 -2.78 9.72
C ALA A 92 6.65 -2.63 10.99
N ARG A 93 6.07 -2.13 12.09
CA ARG A 93 6.76 -2.03 13.37
C ARG A 93 7.23 -3.37 13.91
N GLU A 94 6.35 -4.38 13.95
CA GLU A 94 6.68 -5.67 14.57
C GLU A 94 7.52 -6.61 13.68
N VAL A 95 7.32 -6.55 12.35
CA VAL A 95 7.99 -7.46 11.38
C VAL A 95 9.27 -6.83 10.84
N LEU A 96 9.29 -5.53 10.60
CA LEU A 96 10.47 -4.82 10.07
C LEU A 96 11.29 -4.15 11.17
N MET A 97 10.87 -4.26 12.44
CA MET A 97 11.50 -3.64 13.61
C MET A 97 11.72 -2.13 13.43
N THR A 98 10.83 -1.46 12.69
CA THR A 98 10.95 -0.02 12.44
C THR A 98 10.67 0.75 13.71
N GLY A 99 11.55 1.67 14.10
CA GLY A 99 11.34 2.60 15.24
C GLY A 99 10.34 3.73 14.95
N ARG A 100 9.31 3.48 14.12
CA ARG A 100 8.36 4.48 13.63
C ARG A 100 7.17 4.61 14.58
N ASP A 101 6.82 5.84 14.92
CA ASP A 101 5.57 6.19 15.61
C ASP A 101 4.46 6.54 14.60
N GLU A 102 3.20 6.44 15.01
CA GLU A 102 2.05 6.76 14.14
C GLU A 102 2.01 8.29 13.91
N ASP A 103 2.45 8.74 12.73
CA ASP A 103 2.67 10.17 12.44
C ASP A 103 1.38 11.01 12.46
N ILE A 104 0.34 10.56 11.76
CA ILE A 104 -0.94 11.25 11.64
C ILE A 104 -2.10 10.25 11.75
N PRO A 105 -3.12 10.51 12.59
CA PRO A 105 -4.32 9.70 12.58
C PRO A 105 -5.01 9.81 11.23
N SER A 106 -5.31 8.68 10.57
CA SER A 106 -5.92 8.69 9.23
C SER A 106 -7.25 9.46 9.17
N ALA A 107 -7.96 9.52 10.30
CA ALA A 107 -9.20 10.29 10.44
C ALA A 107 -9.01 11.82 10.29
N GLU A 108 -7.80 12.34 10.51
CA GLU A 108 -7.48 13.76 10.34
C GLU A 108 -7.18 14.14 8.88
N ILE A 109 -6.80 13.17 8.04
CA ILE A 109 -6.36 13.41 6.65
C ILE A 109 -7.41 14.21 5.86
N PRO A 110 -8.72 13.86 5.86
CA PRO A 110 -9.71 14.63 5.12
C PRO A 110 -9.81 16.07 5.61
N TRP A 111 -9.78 16.30 6.92
CA TRP A 111 -9.86 17.65 7.48
C TRP A 111 -8.65 18.49 7.04
N ARG A 112 -7.44 17.94 7.13
CA ARG A 112 -6.20 18.62 6.70
C ARG A 112 -6.24 18.98 5.23
N TYR A 113 -6.67 18.06 4.37
CA TYR A 113 -6.82 18.29 2.95
C TYR A 113 -7.84 19.39 2.64
N PHE A 114 -9.03 19.37 3.26
CA PHE A 114 -10.03 20.42 3.06
C PHE A 114 -9.61 21.78 3.64
N GLN A 115 -8.80 21.81 4.70
CA GLN A 115 -8.19 23.04 5.19
C GLN A 115 -7.15 23.58 4.21
N TYR A 116 -6.32 22.72 3.63
CA TYR A 116 -5.39 23.10 2.56
C TYR A 116 -6.12 23.72 1.37
N LEU A 117 -7.18 23.08 0.86
CA LEU A 117 -7.96 23.63 -0.26
C LEU A 117 -8.54 25.03 0.02
N LYS A 118 -8.80 25.37 1.29
CA LYS A 118 -9.32 26.69 1.68
C LYS A 118 -8.24 27.73 1.89
N THR A 119 -7.07 27.31 2.39
CA THR A 119 -6.04 28.21 2.91
C THR A 119 -4.81 28.29 2.02
N GLY A 120 -4.60 27.31 1.15
CA GLY A 120 -3.35 27.09 0.43
C GLY A 120 -2.19 26.65 1.32
N ASN A 121 -2.40 26.39 2.63
CA ASN A 121 -1.31 26.04 3.53
C ASN A 121 -0.83 24.60 3.29
N PHE A 122 0.29 24.45 2.59
CA PHE A 122 0.87 23.15 2.25
C PHE A 122 1.47 22.40 3.46
N GLU A 123 1.74 23.07 4.58
CA GLU A 123 2.19 22.41 5.83
C GLU A 123 1.16 21.39 6.34
N LEU A 124 -0.11 21.52 5.94
CA LEU A 124 -1.17 20.56 6.26
C LEU A 124 -1.05 19.26 5.43
N ILE A 125 -0.43 19.33 4.26
CA ILE A 125 -0.32 18.25 3.27
C ILE A 125 0.99 17.49 3.40
N GLU A 126 2.09 18.18 3.69
CA GLU A 126 3.42 17.59 3.77
C GLU A 126 3.47 16.31 4.66
N PRO A 127 2.86 16.29 5.87
CA PRO A 127 2.81 15.06 6.67
C PRO A 127 1.99 13.93 6.02
N ILE A 128 0.96 14.26 5.25
CA ILE A 128 0.11 13.28 4.54
C ILE A 128 0.92 12.59 3.43
N LEU A 129 1.68 13.38 2.65
CA LEU A 129 2.53 12.85 1.59
C LEU A 129 3.66 11.99 2.17
N TYR A 130 4.31 12.45 3.24
CA TYR A 130 5.33 11.67 3.93
C TYR A 130 4.76 10.33 4.45
N HIS A 131 3.62 10.38 5.15
CA HIS A 131 2.96 9.18 5.66
C HIS A 131 2.60 8.20 4.53
N ASN A 132 2.07 8.69 3.41
CA ASN A 132 1.75 7.86 2.25
C ASN A 132 3.00 7.20 1.62
N ALA A 133 4.11 7.93 1.51
CA ALA A 133 5.36 7.37 0.98
C ALA A 133 5.91 6.27 1.91
N GLU A 134 5.88 6.50 3.22
CA GLU A 134 6.30 5.52 4.22
C GLU A 134 5.40 4.28 4.24
N ASP A 135 4.10 4.43 4.00
CA ASP A 135 3.18 3.30 3.89
C ASP A 135 3.50 2.44 2.65
N ILE A 136 3.90 3.05 1.53
CA ILE A 136 4.35 2.31 0.34
C ILE A 136 5.64 1.52 0.62
N LEU A 137 6.60 2.12 1.35
CA LEU A 137 7.83 1.43 1.75
C LEU A 137 7.54 0.31 2.77
N SER A 138 6.65 0.56 3.72
CA SER A 138 6.19 -0.42 4.71
C SER A 138 5.51 -1.61 4.03
N LEU A 139 4.65 -1.36 3.03
CA LEU A 139 4.03 -2.41 2.23
C LEU A 139 5.07 -3.26 1.52
N LEU A 140 6.06 -2.63 0.88
CA LEU A 140 7.15 -3.35 0.22
C LEU A 140 7.88 -4.26 1.19
N GLY A 141 8.33 -3.73 2.34
CA GLY A 141 9.08 -4.50 3.34
C GLY A 141 8.25 -5.66 3.90
N VAL A 142 7.00 -5.41 4.29
CA VAL A 142 6.12 -6.43 4.86
C VAL A 142 5.79 -7.53 3.85
N VAL A 143 5.64 -7.19 2.56
CA VAL A 143 5.45 -8.19 1.49
C VAL A 143 6.71 -9.03 1.29
N ILE A 144 7.90 -8.42 1.28
CA ILE A 144 9.18 -9.13 1.17
C ILE A 144 9.35 -10.11 2.34
N MET A 145 9.12 -9.66 3.57
CA MET A 145 9.20 -10.51 4.76
C MET A 145 8.15 -11.64 4.75
N GLY A 146 6.94 -11.35 4.27
CA GLY A 146 5.93 -12.40 4.11
C GLY A 146 6.32 -13.44 3.06
N ALA A 147 6.95 -13.01 1.97
CA ALA A 147 7.42 -13.90 0.91
C ALA A 147 8.63 -14.73 1.36
N SER A 148 9.56 -14.13 2.12
CA SER A 148 10.74 -14.82 2.63
C SER A 148 10.39 -15.97 3.57
N ILE A 149 9.28 -15.89 4.33
CA ILE A 149 8.80 -17.04 5.15
C ILE A 149 8.58 -18.31 4.29
N PHE A 150 8.22 -18.17 3.01
CA PHE A 150 8.01 -19.29 2.09
C PHE A 150 9.26 -19.64 1.27
N ALA A 151 10.16 -18.69 1.05
CA ALA A 151 11.44 -18.95 0.41
C ALA A 151 12.38 -19.57 1.46
N SER A 152 13.04 -20.67 1.15
CA SER A 152 14.00 -21.29 2.09
C SER A 152 15.31 -20.49 2.25
N ASP A 153 15.22 -19.16 2.14
CA ASP A 153 16.31 -18.19 1.97
C ASP A 153 16.55 -17.34 3.25
N LEU A 154 15.92 -17.70 4.36
CA LEU A 154 16.04 -16.98 5.63
C LEU A 154 17.21 -17.48 6.47
N GLU A 155 17.95 -16.57 7.09
CA GLU A 155 18.97 -16.91 8.08
C GLU A 155 18.33 -17.33 9.41
N ASP A 156 19.02 -18.17 10.18
CA ASP A 156 18.56 -18.64 11.50
C ASP A 156 18.28 -17.44 12.43
N GLY A 157 17.02 -17.30 12.84
CA GLY A 157 16.56 -16.28 13.80
C GLY A 157 15.75 -15.11 13.22
N GLU A 158 15.63 -15.00 11.89
CA GLU A 158 14.77 -13.98 11.26
C GLU A 158 13.27 -14.33 11.30
N VAL A 159 12.95 -15.62 11.42
CA VAL A 159 11.59 -16.16 11.40
C VAL A 159 11.42 -17.21 12.49
N ASP A 160 10.28 -17.19 13.16
CA ASP A 160 10.01 -18.07 14.29
C ASP A 160 8.96 -19.16 13.98
N ALA A 161 8.74 -20.06 14.96
CA ALA A 161 7.79 -21.16 14.81
C ALA A 161 6.35 -20.68 14.54
N MET A 162 5.97 -19.49 14.97
CA MET A 162 4.63 -18.93 14.75
C MET A 162 4.47 -18.44 13.31
N ASP A 163 5.53 -17.97 12.68
CA ASP A 163 5.51 -17.64 11.25
C ASP A 163 5.32 -18.90 10.39
N PHE A 164 6.04 -19.99 10.69
CA PHE A 164 5.84 -21.28 10.01
C PHE A 164 4.44 -21.87 10.23
N PHE A 165 3.89 -21.69 11.43
CA PHE A 165 2.49 -22.06 11.69
C PHE A 165 1.51 -21.27 10.81
N GLY A 166 1.76 -19.97 10.61
CA GLY A 166 1.01 -19.14 9.67
C GLY A 166 1.15 -19.61 8.23
N ALA A 167 2.37 -19.90 7.79
CA ALA A 167 2.64 -20.44 6.45
C ALA A 167 1.93 -21.77 6.21
N GLY A 168 1.94 -22.68 7.20
CA GLY A 168 1.21 -23.95 7.15
C GLY A 168 -0.29 -23.75 6.93
N LYS A 169 -0.92 -22.79 7.63
CA LYS A 169 -2.34 -22.44 7.42
C LYS A 169 -2.63 -21.87 6.04
N VAL A 170 -1.68 -21.12 5.46
CA VAL A 170 -1.82 -20.62 4.09
C VAL A 170 -1.80 -21.79 3.11
N LEU A 171 -0.83 -22.71 3.24
CA LEU A 171 -0.68 -23.87 2.37
C LEU A 171 -1.87 -24.84 2.47
N GLU A 172 -2.41 -25.07 3.67
CA GLU A 172 -3.61 -25.90 3.88
C GLU A 172 -4.85 -25.36 3.16
N LYS A 173 -4.99 -24.03 3.01
CA LYS A 173 -6.13 -23.43 2.30
C LYS A 173 -6.02 -23.49 0.78
N VAL A 174 -4.80 -23.69 0.26
CA VAL A 174 -4.50 -23.65 -1.18
C VAL A 174 -4.36 -25.05 -1.77
N GLY A 175 -4.05 -26.07 -0.94
CA GLY A 175 -4.05 -27.49 -1.31
C GLY A 175 -5.42 -28.15 -1.17
#